data_AF-A0A6S6R269-F1
#
_entry.id   AF-A0A6S6R269-F1
#
_cell.length_a   1.000
_cell.length_b   1.000
_cell.length_c   1.000
_cell.angle_alpha   90.00
_cell.angle_beta   90.00
_cell.angle_gamma   90.00
#
_symmetry.space_group_name_H-M   'P 1'
#
loop_
_entity.id
_entity.type
_entity.pdbx_description
1 polymer ?
#
loop_
_entity_poly.entity_id
_entity_poly.type
_entity_poly.pdbx_seq_one_letter_code
_entity_poly.pdbx_strand_id
1 'polypeptide(L)'
;MGYIEKLVNGFVNSSIKNSWGSYKGSKDITSHEKDYVVKMLDFIEKDSIRFRTSNLLKWYIDKAESSKRMYYIFNITALISNAAIPILALSNNNGEAKIFVSILAAIAGVSLSINNLGHYKENWTNYRKCAEGIKQAVSVYSIKKETYLTLNKGKNDLTPANEKYIVKLEQELLTEIDMIVSLEGKRWFEIHSKQEEEMDASQQ
;
A
#
# COMPACT_ATOMS: atom_id res chain seq x y z
N MET A 1 -4.41 -14.29 -39.15
CA MET A 1 -4.82 -13.82 -37.80
C MET A 1 -4.10 -14.52 -36.65
N GLY A 2 -3.79 -15.82 -36.69
CA GLY A 2 -3.21 -16.54 -35.53
C GLY A 2 -1.75 -16.24 -35.10
N TYR A 3 -0.94 -15.54 -35.91
CA TYR A 3 0.45 -15.19 -35.52
C TYR A 3 0.51 -13.97 -34.59
N ILE A 4 -0.37 -12.99 -34.78
CA ILE A 4 -0.45 -11.79 -33.94
C ILE A 4 -1.00 -12.17 -32.56
N GLU A 5 -2.00 -13.05 -32.49
CA GLU A 5 -2.48 -13.60 -31.21
C GLU A 5 -1.39 -14.38 -30.46
N LYS A 6 -0.56 -15.19 -31.14
CA LYS A 6 0.54 -15.90 -30.49
C LYS A 6 1.63 -14.96 -29.97
N LEU A 7 1.95 -13.88 -30.69
CA LEU A 7 2.93 -12.89 -30.25
C LEU A 7 2.41 -12.02 -29.11
N VAL A 8 1.14 -11.59 -29.17
CA VAL A 8 0.50 -10.85 -28.08
C VAL A 8 0.38 -11.74 -26.84
N ASN A 9 -0.07 -12.99 -26.99
CA ASN A 9 -0.13 -13.94 -25.88
C ASN A 9 1.26 -14.27 -25.34
N GLY A 10 2.29 -14.41 -26.19
CA GLY A 10 3.67 -14.65 -25.75
C GLY A 10 4.27 -13.46 -25.00
N PHE A 11 4.04 -12.24 -25.46
CA PHE A 11 4.49 -11.01 -24.79
C PHE A 11 3.77 -10.79 -23.47
N VAL A 12 2.45 -10.92 -23.46
CA VAL A 12 1.60 -10.86 -22.24
C VAL A 12 2.04 -11.93 -21.24
N ASN A 13 2.26 -13.17 -21.67
CA ASN A 13 2.70 -14.27 -20.79
C ASN A 13 4.13 -14.06 -20.26
N SER A 14 5.04 -13.43 -21.04
CA SER A 14 6.38 -13.06 -20.56
C SER A 14 6.33 -11.90 -19.56
N SER A 15 5.52 -10.87 -19.80
CA SER A 15 5.37 -9.74 -18.89
C SER A 15 4.67 -10.14 -17.60
N ILE A 16 3.72 -11.08 -17.67
CA ILE A 16 3.02 -11.70 -16.53
C ILE A 16 3.99 -12.51 -15.66
N LYS A 17 4.89 -13.30 -16.25
CA LYS A 17 5.93 -14.04 -15.50
C LYS A 17 6.89 -13.11 -14.76
N ASN A 18 7.18 -11.94 -15.31
CA ASN A 18 8.24 -11.06 -14.80
C ASN A 18 7.81 -10.20 -13.59
N SER A 19 6.55 -9.78 -13.47
CA SER A 19 6.13 -8.97 -12.30
C SER A 19 5.65 -9.79 -11.10
N TRP A 20 5.05 -10.96 -11.28
CA TRP A 20 4.77 -11.87 -10.16
C TRP A 20 6.10 -12.38 -9.54
N GLY A 21 7.10 -12.63 -10.38
CA GLY A 21 8.49 -12.83 -9.96
C GLY A 21 9.07 -11.62 -9.20
N SER A 22 8.64 -10.40 -9.53
CA SER A 22 9.08 -9.17 -8.84
C SER A 22 8.48 -8.98 -7.44
N TYR A 23 7.29 -9.52 -7.15
CA TYR A 23 6.80 -9.61 -5.76
C TYR A 23 7.57 -10.67 -4.97
N LYS A 24 7.76 -11.85 -5.58
CA LYS A 24 8.62 -12.92 -5.02
C LYS A 24 10.07 -12.49 -4.80
N GLY A 25 10.55 -11.46 -5.51
CA GLY A 25 11.88 -10.88 -5.33
C GLY A 25 11.95 -9.67 -4.38
N SER A 26 10.83 -9.17 -3.85
CA SER A 26 10.85 -7.97 -3.00
C SER A 26 11.62 -8.23 -1.70
N LYS A 27 12.58 -7.33 -1.40
CA LYS A 27 13.41 -7.35 -0.18
C LYS A 27 12.84 -6.45 0.93
N ASP A 28 11.99 -5.49 0.57
CA ASP A 28 11.47 -4.48 1.48
C ASP A 28 10.21 -4.95 2.25
N ILE A 29 9.65 -6.09 1.85
CA ILE A 29 8.49 -6.72 2.48
C ILE A 29 8.95 -7.76 3.50
N THR A 30 8.31 -7.79 4.67
CA THR A 30 8.62 -8.79 5.69
C THR A 30 8.40 -10.21 5.16
N SER A 31 9.28 -11.14 5.55
CA SER A 31 9.25 -12.52 5.04
C SER A 31 7.89 -13.20 5.26
N HIS A 32 7.25 -12.97 6.41
CA HIS A 32 5.94 -13.54 6.72
C HIS A 32 4.84 -12.95 5.84
N GLU A 33 4.81 -11.62 5.65
CA GLU A 33 3.78 -10.99 4.81
C GLU A 33 3.88 -11.45 3.36
N LYS A 34 5.10 -11.60 2.87
CA LYS A 34 5.40 -12.12 1.54
C LYS A 34 4.90 -13.55 1.37
N ASP A 35 5.21 -14.44 2.31
CA ASP A 35 4.78 -15.85 2.25
C ASP A 35 3.25 -15.97 2.28
N TYR A 36 2.60 -15.22 3.16
CA TYR A 36 1.14 -15.18 3.26
C TYR A 36 0.49 -14.72 1.95
N VAL A 37 0.97 -13.61 1.37
CA VAL A 37 0.43 -13.06 0.12
C VAL A 37 0.64 -14.00 -1.04
N VAL A 38 1.81 -14.64 -1.16
CA VAL A 38 2.08 -15.59 -2.24
C VAL A 38 1.08 -16.75 -2.17
N LYS A 39 0.92 -17.36 -1.00
CA LYS A 39 -0.05 -18.45 -0.78
C LYS A 39 -1.48 -18.03 -1.10
N MET A 40 -1.85 -16.82 -0.71
CA MET A 40 -3.18 -16.26 -0.99
C MET A 40 -3.42 -16.01 -2.50
N LEU A 41 -2.41 -15.54 -3.23
CA LEU A 41 -2.55 -15.25 -4.65
C LEU A 41 -2.62 -16.52 -5.49
N ASP A 42 -2.07 -17.64 -5.00
CA ASP A 42 -2.11 -18.94 -5.69
C ASP A 42 -3.54 -19.50 -5.84
N PHE A 43 -4.52 -19.02 -5.06
CA PHE A 43 -5.94 -19.38 -5.23
C PHE A 43 -6.58 -18.79 -6.50
N ILE A 44 -5.97 -17.74 -7.08
CA ILE A 44 -6.40 -17.09 -8.31
C ILE A 44 -5.79 -17.84 -9.50
N GLU A 45 -6.63 -18.61 -10.20
CA GLU A 45 -6.22 -19.39 -11.38
C GLU A 45 -5.87 -18.48 -12.55
N LYS A 46 -6.64 -17.42 -12.76
CA LYS A 46 -6.46 -16.52 -13.89
C LYS A 46 -5.24 -15.63 -13.71
N ASP A 47 -4.22 -15.90 -14.50
CA ASP A 47 -2.93 -15.21 -14.46
C ASP A 47 -3.04 -13.69 -14.55
N SER A 48 -3.93 -13.15 -15.37
CA SER A 48 -4.10 -11.69 -15.54
C SER A 48 -4.62 -11.01 -14.27
N ILE A 49 -5.56 -11.65 -13.56
CA ILE A 49 -6.10 -11.15 -12.29
C ILE A 49 -5.03 -11.27 -11.21
N ARG A 50 -4.37 -12.44 -11.12
CA ARG A 50 -3.30 -12.69 -10.15
C ARG A 50 -2.17 -11.66 -10.30
N PHE A 51 -1.78 -11.37 -11.54
CA PHE A 51 -0.77 -10.37 -11.86
C PHE A 51 -1.16 -8.99 -11.36
N ARG A 52 -2.34 -8.50 -11.75
CA ARG A 52 -2.83 -7.17 -11.36
C ARG A 52 -2.90 -7.02 -9.85
N THR A 53 -3.51 -7.99 -9.17
CA THR A 53 -3.66 -7.98 -7.71
C THR A 53 -2.30 -8.01 -7.01
N SER A 54 -1.35 -8.81 -7.52
CA SER A 54 0.00 -8.86 -6.95
C SER A 54 0.75 -7.53 -7.09
N ASN A 55 0.61 -6.85 -8.23
CA ASN A 55 1.24 -5.54 -8.45
C ASN A 55 0.63 -4.46 -7.56
N LEU A 56 -0.69 -4.42 -7.44
CA LEU A 56 -1.37 -3.48 -6.55
C LEU A 56 -0.93 -3.69 -5.12
N LEU A 57 -0.93 -4.95 -4.66
CA LEU A 57 -0.55 -5.26 -3.29
C LEU A 57 0.92 -4.92 -3.01
N LYS A 58 1.83 -5.21 -3.96
CA LYS A 58 3.22 -4.77 -3.89
C LYS A 58 3.31 -3.27 -3.69
N TRP A 59 2.66 -2.52 -4.57
CA TRP A 59 2.71 -1.07 -4.57
C TRP A 59 2.19 -0.47 -3.26
N TYR A 60 1.05 -0.96 -2.76
CA TYR A 60 0.47 -0.47 -1.52
C TYR A 60 1.34 -0.81 -0.29
N ILE A 61 1.93 -2.01 -0.23
CA ILE A 61 2.82 -2.40 0.87
C ILE A 61 4.10 -1.55 0.85
N ASP A 62 4.74 -1.44 -0.31
CA ASP A 62 6.00 -0.68 -0.46
C ASP A 62 5.77 0.81 -0.14
N LYS A 63 4.65 1.38 -0.59
CA LYS A 63 4.26 2.77 -0.28
C LYS A 63 3.96 2.97 1.21
N ALA A 64 3.24 2.03 1.83
CA ALA A 64 2.97 2.09 3.26
C ALA A 64 4.25 2.11 4.09
N GLU A 65 5.22 1.23 3.79
CA GLU A 65 6.51 1.18 4.51
C GLU A 65 7.37 2.43 4.26
N SER A 66 7.38 2.97 3.03
CA SER A 66 8.08 4.22 2.74
C SER A 66 7.51 5.40 3.55
N SER A 67 6.19 5.55 3.58
CA SER A 67 5.53 6.63 4.34
C SER A 67 5.76 6.46 5.85
N LYS A 68 5.67 5.23 6.36
CA LYS A 68 5.99 4.91 7.75
C LYS A 68 7.42 5.31 8.12
N ARG A 69 8.40 4.97 7.27
CA ARG A 69 9.81 5.31 7.50
C ARG A 69 10.02 6.82 7.57
N MET A 70 9.45 7.58 6.62
CA MET A 70 9.55 9.05 6.64
C MET A 70 8.90 9.64 7.88
N TYR A 71 7.72 9.15 8.26
CA TYR A 71 7.04 9.57 9.49
C TYR A 71 7.92 9.37 10.72
N TYR A 72 8.55 8.20 10.87
CA TYR A 72 9.43 7.95 12.02
C TYR A 72 10.71 8.79 11.97
N ILE A 73 11.34 8.97 10.81
CA ILE A 73 12.56 9.78 10.68
C ILE A 73 12.28 11.21 11.16
N PHE A 74 11.27 11.89 10.62
CA PHE A 74 10.98 13.28 10.98
C PHE A 74 10.51 13.46 12.43
N ASN A 75 9.71 12.51 12.96
CA ASN A 75 9.29 12.61 14.36
C ASN A 75 10.43 12.33 15.33
N ILE A 76 11.31 11.36 15.03
CA ILE A 76 12.47 11.07 15.89
C ILE A 76 13.47 12.22 15.84
N THR A 77 13.75 12.82 14.68
CA THR A 77 14.65 13.98 14.58
C THR A 77 14.10 15.18 15.35
N ALA A 78 12.80 15.44 15.26
CA ALA A 78 12.13 16.49 16.03
C ALA A 78 12.17 16.21 17.53
N LEU A 79 11.89 14.96 17.94
CA LEU A 79 11.90 14.55 19.33
C LEU A 79 13.28 14.71 19.97
N ILE A 80 14.34 14.22 19.31
CA ILE A 80 15.72 14.33 19.78
C ILE A 80 16.12 15.79 19.90
N SER A 81 15.78 16.62 18.89
CA SER A 81 16.09 18.04 18.89
C SER A 81 15.40 18.76 20.06
N ASN A 82 14.11 18.48 20.29
CA ASN A 82 13.36 19.07 21.40
C ASN A 82 13.87 18.60 22.77
N ALA A 83 14.30 17.35 22.91
CA ALA A 83 14.87 16.82 24.15
C ALA A 83 16.25 17.41 24.47
N ALA A 84 17.04 17.78 23.45
CA ALA A 84 18.36 18.36 23.63
C ALA A 84 18.32 19.85 24.05
N ILE A 85 17.25 20.58 23.70
CA ILE A 85 17.11 22.02 24.02
C ILE A 85 17.25 22.30 25.53
N PRO A 86 16.49 21.65 26.45
CA PRO A 86 16.62 21.90 27.89
C PRO A 86 18.02 21.59 28.43
N ILE A 87 18.67 20.53 27.94
CA ILE A 87 20.01 20.12 28.39
C ILE A 87 21.04 21.20 28.06
N LEU A 88 20.98 21.74 26.84
CA LEU A 88 21.87 22.82 26.40
C LEU A 88 21.55 24.15 27.08
N ALA A 89 20.26 24.43 27.31
CA ALA A 89 19.82 25.64 27.99
C ALA A 89 20.30 25.69 29.45
N LEU A 90 20.39 24.54 30.13
CA LEU A 90 20.90 24.44 31.51
C LEU A 90 22.43 24.42 31.58
N SER A 91 23.11 23.96 30.54
CA SER A 91 24.56 23.71 30.57
C SER A 91 25.43 24.96 30.41
N ASN A 92 24.92 26.08 29.86
CA ASN A 92 25.78 27.25 29.61
C ASN A 92 24.99 28.55 29.44
N ASN A 93 25.39 29.60 30.16
CA ASN A 93 24.82 30.95 30.02
C ASN A 93 25.51 31.79 28.92
N ASN A 94 26.38 31.16 28.13
CA ASN A 94 27.17 31.79 27.07
C ASN A 94 26.35 31.96 25.77
N GLY A 95 26.67 32.98 24.97
CA GLY A 95 25.96 33.28 23.71
C GLY A 95 25.94 32.12 22.69
N GLU A 96 26.96 31.27 22.70
CA GLU A 96 27.06 30.10 21.82
C GLU A 96 25.98 29.05 22.07
N ALA A 97 25.63 28.79 23.34
CA ALA A 97 24.58 27.82 23.68
C ALA A 97 23.20 28.27 23.17
N LYS A 98 22.95 29.59 23.15
CA LYS A 98 21.72 30.15 22.59
C LYS A 98 21.61 29.90 21.09
N ILE A 99 22.71 30.01 20.35
CA ILE A 99 22.75 29.73 18.90
C ILE A 99 22.42 28.26 18.64
N PHE A 100 23.01 27.32 19.38
CA PHE A 100 22.71 25.90 19.24
C PHE A 100 21.25 25.56 19.57
N VAL A 101 20.68 26.16 20.62
CA VAL A 101 19.26 26.00 20.97
C VAL A 101 18.36 26.49 19.83
N SER A 102 18.65 27.65 19.24
CA SER A 102 17.89 28.17 18.10
C SER A 102 17.97 27.26 16.87
N ILE A 103 19.14 26.70 16.58
CA ILE A 103 19.31 25.73 15.47
C ILE A 103 18.47 24.47 15.70
N LEU A 104 18.53 23.90 16.92
CA LEU A 104 17.74 22.70 17.25
C LEU A 104 16.23 22.96 17.17
N ALA A 105 15.78 24.12 17.65
CA ALA A 105 14.38 24.52 17.56
C ALA A 105 13.95 24.65 16.09
N ALA A 106 14.78 25.24 15.23
CA ALA A 106 14.51 25.33 13.80
C ALA A 106 14.44 23.96 13.13
N ILE A 107 15.39 23.05 13.43
CA ILE A 107 15.39 21.68 12.90
C ILE A 107 14.13 20.92 13.34
N ALA A 108 13.74 21.04 14.60
CA ALA A 108 12.54 20.39 15.13
C ALA A 108 11.28 20.91 14.44
N GLY A 109 11.15 22.25 14.33
CA GLY A 109 10.04 22.91 13.65
C GLY A 109 9.94 22.49 12.19
N VAL A 110 11.03 22.59 11.42
CA VAL A 110 11.06 22.20 10.00
C VAL A 110 10.74 20.72 9.83
N SER A 111 11.27 19.84 10.68
CA SER A 111 10.97 18.40 10.60
C SER A 111 9.49 18.11 10.81
N LEU A 112 8.85 18.75 11.80
CA LEU A 112 7.42 18.61 12.05
C LEU A 112 6.57 19.20 10.93
N SER A 113 6.96 20.38 10.42
CA SER A 113 6.28 21.00 9.28
C SER A 113 6.34 20.13 8.04
N ILE A 114 7.51 19.57 7.69
CA ILE A 114 7.64 18.63 6.56
C ILE A 114 6.78 17.38 6.80
N ASN A 115 6.77 16.84 8.02
CA ASN A 115 5.98 15.67 8.34
C ASN A 115 4.47 15.93 8.18
N ASN A 116 4.00 17.09 8.62
CA ASN A 116 2.61 17.50 8.51
C ASN A 116 2.22 17.79 7.06
N LEU A 117 3.05 18.52 6.32
CA LEU A 117 2.82 18.81 4.90
C LEU A 117 2.76 17.54 4.04
N GLY A 118 3.55 16.52 4.38
CA GLY A 118 3.58 15.25 3.65
C GLY A 118 2.49 14.26 4.07
N HIS A 119 1.73 14.54 5.14
CA HIS A 119 0.71 13.65 5.70
C HIS A 119 1.17 12.20 5.81
N TYR A 120 2.44 11.99 6.21
CA TYR A 120 3.07 10.67 6.11
C TYR A 120 2.37 9.61 6.97
N LYS A 121 1.74 10.03 8.08
CA LYS A 121 0.96 9.16 8.97
C LYS A 121 -0.34 8.70 8.32
N GLU A 122 -1.09 9.64 7.76
CA GLU A 122 -2.36 9.41 7.08
C GLU A 122 -2.12 8.55 5.84
N ASN A 123 -1.10 8.89 5.04
CA ASN A 123 -0.69 8.15 3.86
C ASN A 123 -0.28 6.71 4.20
N TRP A 124 0.58 6.51 5.22
CA TRP A 124 0.94 5.17 5.70
C TRP A 124 -0.31 4.35 6.08
N THR A 125 -1.19 4.95 6.88
CA THR A 125 -2.41 4.27 7.36
C THR A 125 -3.36 3.93 6.22
N ASN A 126 -3.54 4.84 5.25
CA ASN A 126 -4.39 4.64 4.09
C ASN A 126 -3.88 3.53 3.18
N TYR A 127 -2.59 3.56 2.83
CA TYR A 127 -1.99 2.51 2.00
C TYR A 127 -2.06 1.14 2.70
N ARG A 128 -1.83 1.09 4.01
CA ARG A 128 -1.97 -0.16 4.78
C ARG A 128 -3.41 -0.67 4.77
N LYS A 129 -4.40 0.20 4.97
CA LYS A 129 -5.82 -0.16 4.88
C LYS A 129 -6.18 -0.72 3.50
N CYS A 130 -5.67 -0.13 2.42
CA CYS A 130 -5.90 -0.65 1.07
C CYS A 130 -5.25 -2.02 0.85
N ALA A 131 -4.01 -2.21 1.32
CA ALA A 131 -3.35 -3.51 1.26
C ALA A 131 -4.15 -4.60 2.01
N GLU A 132 -4.60 -4.30 3.23
CA GLU A 132 -5.43 -5.24 4.01
C GLU A 132 -6.80 -5.48 3.37
N GLY A 133 -7.43 -4.45 2.79
CA GLY A 133 -8.69 -4.59 2.05
C GLY A 133 -8.55 -5.53 0.84
N ILE A 134 -7.46 -5.40 0.07
CA ILE A 134 -7.19 -6.31 -1.06
C ILE A 134 -6.98 -7.74 -0.57
N LYS A 135 -6.20 -7.96 0.51
CA LYS A 135 -6.02 -9.30 1.10
C LYS A 135 -7.34 -9.90 1.58
N GLN A 136 -8.18 -9.09 2.21
CA GLN A 136 -9.51 -9.51 2.65
C GLN A 136 -10.37 -9.93 1.46
N ALA A 137 -10.43 -9.13 0.39
CA ALA A 137 -11.19 -9.46 -0.81
C ALA A 137 -10.71 -10.79 -1.45
N VAL A 138 -9.40 -11.02 -1.54
CA VAL A 138 -8.86 -12.29 -2.06
C VAL A 138 -9.17 -13.46 -1.11
N SER A 139 -9.14 -13.27 0.20
CA SER A 139 -9.54 -14.29 1.18
C SER A 139 -11.00 -14.70 0.97
N VAL A 140 -11.89 -13.72 0.87
CA VAL A 140 -13.33 -13.94 0.68
C VAL A 140 -13.60 -14.65 -0.65
N TYR A 141 -12.93 -14.24 -1.74
CA TYR A 141 -12.98 -14.94 -3.02
C TYR A 141 -12.58 -16.42 -2.88
N SER A 142 -11.45 -16.68 -2.21
CA SER A 142 -10.91 -18.04 -2.05
C SER A 142 -11.86 -18.93 -1.26
N ILE A 143 -12.41 -18.42 -0.16
CA ILE A 143 -13.39 -19.13 0.67
C ILE A 143 -14.69 -19.40 -0.12
N LYS A 144 -15.24 -18.41 -0.82
CA LYS A 144 -16.45 -18.57 -1.65
C LYS A 144 -16.24 -19.63 -2.73
N LYS A 145 -15.10 -19.60 -3.41
CA LYS A 145 -14.74 -20.57 -4.45
C LYS A 145 -14.61 -21.97 -3.87
N GLU A 146 -13.87 -22.14 -2.79
CA GLU A 146 -13.68 -23.44 -2.13
C GLU A 146 -15.01 -24.01 -1.62
N THR A 147 -15.84 -23.19 -0.99
CA THR A 147 -17.17 -23.59 -0.50
C THR A 147 -18.04 -24.08 -1.65
N TYR A 148 -18.07 -23.34 -2.76
CA TYR A 148 -18.85 -23.71 -3.94
C TYR A 148 -18.37 -25.03 -4.55
N LEU A 149 -17.06 -25.19 -4.76
CA LEU A 149 -16.49 -26.43 -5.29
C LEU A 149 -16.82 -27.61 -4.37
N THR A 150 -16.69 -27.43 -3.06
CA THR A 150 -16.93 -28.49 -2.08
C THR A 150 -18.40 -28.93 -2.05
N LEU A 151 -19.34 -28.00 -2.18
CA LEU A 151 -20.77 -28.29 -2.27
C LEU A 151 -21.15 -28.98 -3.59
N ASN A 152 -20.39 -28.74 -4.66
CA ASN A 152 -20.67 -29.28 -6.00
C ASN A 152 -19.85 -30.52 -6.38
N LYS A 153 -19.00 -31.05 -5.50
CA LYS A 153 -18.12 -32.24 -5.71
C LYS A 153 -18.80 -33.53 -6.23
N GLY A 154 -20.14 -33.57 -6.30
CA GLY A 154 -20.91 -34.69 -6.88
C GLY A 154 -21.37 -34.49 -8.34
N LYS A 155 -21.08 -33.36 -8.99
CA LYS A 155 -21.43 -33.06 -10.39
C LYS A 155 -20.16 -32.65 -11.11
N ASN A 156 -19.79 -33.35 -12.19
CA ASN A 156 -18.55 -33.16 -12.99
C ASN A 156 -17.96 -31.74 -12.88
N ASP A 157 -16.69 -31.65 -12.48
CA ASP A 157 -15.99 -30.40 -12.10
C ASP A 157 -15.98 -29.33 -13.21
N LEU A 158 -16.32 -29.68 -14.45
CA LEU A 158 -16.32 -28.82 -15.65
C LEU A 158 -17.72 -28.57 -16.23
N THR A 159 -18.78 -28.55 -15.42
CA THR A 159 -20.09 -28.09 -15.95
C THR A 159 -20.03 -26.60 -16.33
N PRO A 160 -20.68 -26.17 -17.42
CA PRO A 160 -20.79 -24.75 -17.80
C PRO A 160 -21.35 -23.85 -16.68
N ALA A 161 -22.10 -24.45 -15.73
CA ALA A 161 -22.60 -23.76 -14.54
C ALA A 161 -21.49 -23.41 -13.54
N ASN A 162 -20.51 -24.31 -13.33
CA ASN A 162 -19.38 -24.07 -12.44
C ASN A 162 -18.47 -22.97 -13.00
N GLU A 163 -18.18 -23.03 -14.30
CA GLU A 163 -17.37 -22.00 -14.98
C GLU A 163 -18.02 -20.63 -14.88
N LYS A 164 -19.33 -20.54 -15.16
CA LYS A 164 -20.09 -19.28 -15.04
C LYS A 164 -20.04 -18.70 -13.63
N TYR A 165 -20.09 -19.54 -12.60
CA TYR A 165 -20.01 -19.09 -11.21
C TYR A 165 -18.60 -18.57 -10.85
N ILE A 166 -17.55 -19.26 -11.27
CA ILE A 166 -16.16 -18.82 -11.04
C ILE A 166 -15.91 -17.47 -11.71
N VAL A 167 -16.35 -17.29 -12.96
CA VAL A 167 -16.25 -16.00 -13.67
C VAL A 167 -16.98 -14.89 -12.92
N LYS A 168 -18.15 -15.18 -12.34
CA LYS A 168 -18.88 -14.22 -11.51
C LYS A 168 -18.08 -13.83 -10.27
N LEU A 169 -17.50 -14.80 -9.56
CA LEU A 169 -16.65 -14.53 -8.39
C LEU A 169 -15.42 -13.70 -8.75
N GLU A 170 -14.81 -13.94 -9.90
CA GLU A 170 -13.68 -13.14 -10.40
C GLU A 170 -14.10 -11.69 -10.67
N GLN A 171 -15.29 -11.47 -11.24
CA GLN A 171 -15.83 -10.12 -11.46
C GLN A 171 -16.15 -9.40 -10.14
N GLU A 172 -16.72 -10.11 -9.16
CA GLU A 172 -16.95 -9.57 -7.82
C GLU A 172 -15.62 -9.12 -7.19
N LEU A 173 -14.59 -9.97 -7.24
CA LEU A 173 -13.25 -9.65 -6.73
C LEU A 173 -12.66 -8.40 -7.42
N LEU A 174 -12.72 -8.33 -8.74
CA LEU A 174 -12.19 -7.18 -9.48
C LEU A 174 -12.92 -5.88 -9.13
N THR A 175 -14.25 -5.94 -9.01
CA THR A 175 -15.08 -4.79 -8.63
C THR A 175 -14.73 -4.30 -7.23
N GLU A 176 -14.52 -5.20 -6.28
CA GLU A 176 -14.12 -4.86 -4.91
C GLU A 176 -12.73 -4.22 -4.86
N ILE A 177 -11.75 -4.78 -5.59
CA ILE A 177 -10.42 -4.19 -5.73
C ILE A 177 -10.50 -2.78 -6.33
N ASP A 178 -11.29 -2.59 -7.38
CA ASP A 178 -11.42 -1.29 -8.06
C ASP A 178 -12.11 -0.25 -7.16
N MET A 179 -13.08 -0.69 -6.35
CA MET A 179 -13.68 0.15 -5.31
C MET A 179 -12.65 0.61 -4.29
N ILE A 180 -11.79 -0.30 -3.81
CA ILE A 180 -10.71 0.03 -2.86
C ILE A 180 -9.76 1.08 -3.46
N VAL A 181 -9.33 0.87 -4.71
CA VAL A 181 -8.44 1.81 -5.42
C VAL A 181 -9.11 3.16 -5.63
N SER A 182 -10.39 3.19 -6.03
CA SER A 182 -11.13 4.44 -6.21
C SER A 182 -11.32 5.21 -4.89
N LEU A 183 -11.65 4.51 -3.80
CA LEU A 183 -11.78 5.11 -2.48
C LEU A 183 -10.45 5.67 -1.97
N GLU A 184 -9.33 5.00 -2.27
CA GLU A 184 -8.01 5.53 -1.96
C GLU A 184 -7.71 6.82 -2.72
N GLY A 185 -7.98 6.85 -4.03
CA GLY A 185 -7.84 8.06 -4.83
C GLY A 185 -8.66 9.23 -4.26
N LYS A 186 -9.91 8.99 -3.89
CA LYS A 186 -10.76 10.00 -3.22
C LYS A 186 -10.15 10.50 -1.91
N ARG A 187 -9.69 9.59 -1.05
CA ARG A 187 -9.04 9.97 0.23
C ARG A 187 -7.76 10.76 0.02
N TRP A 188 -6.99 10.42 -1.02
CA TRP A 188 -5.80 11.19 -1.38
C TRP A 188 -6.18 12.63 -1.73
N PHE A 189 -7.18 12.82 -2.61
CA PHE A 189 -7.68 14.15 -2.94
C PHE A 189 -8.21 14.90 -1.70
N GLU A 190 -8.99 14.25 -0.83
CA GLU A 190 -9.53 14.87 0.39
C GLU A 190 -8.43 15.34 1.37
N ILE A 191 -7.33 14.60 1.48
CA ILE A 191 -6.21 14.97 2.34
C ILE A 191 -5.50 16.20 1.79
N HIS A 192 -5.25 16.25 0.49
CA HIS A 192 -4.48 17.33 -0.12
C HIS A 192 -5.34 18.58 -0.39
N SER A 193 -6.65 18.44 -0.59
CA SER A 193 -7.55 19.59 -0.73
C SER A 193 -7.75 20.32 0.60
N LYS A 194 -7.90 19.58 1.72
CA LYS A 194 -7.97 20.19 3.05
C LYS A 194 -6.71 20.98 3.40
N GLN A 195 -5.56 20.50 2.93
CA GLN A 195 -4.29 21.18 3.12
C GLN A 195 -4.23 22.53 2.40
N GLU A 196 -4.74 22.62 1.17
CA GLU A 196 -4.84 23.90 0.43
C GLU A 196 -5.73 24.89 1.20
N GLU A 197 -6.88 24.45 1.69
CA GLU A 197 -7.81 25.28 2.49
C GLU A 197 -7.20 25.78 3.81
N GLU A 198 -6.50 24.91 4.55
CA GLU A 198 -5.85 25.27 5.82
C GLU A 198 -4.67 26.24 5.62
N MET A 199 -3.95 26.12 4.50
CA MET A 199 -2.87 27.04 4.14
C MET A 199 -3.41 28.43 3.78
N ASP A 200 -4.50 28.50 3.02
CA ASP A 200 -5.13 29.77 2.65
C ASP A 200 -5.75 30.48 3.88
N ALA A 201 -6.35 29.72 4.81
CA ALA A 201 -6.91 30.26 6.05
C ALA A 201 -5.84 30.80 7.02
N SER A 202 -4.61 30.28 6.95
CA SER A 202 -3.50 30.71 7.81
C SER A 202 -2.80 31.98 7.31
N GLN A 203 -3.11 32.45 6.10
CA GLN A 203 -2.53 33.66 5.47
C GLN A 203 -3.44 34.90 5.58
N GLN A 204 -4.65 34.76 6.13
CA GLN A 204 -5.62 35.84 6.37
C GLN A 204 -5.60 36.29 7.84
#